data_AF-A0A941YTV2-F1
#
_entry.id   AF-A0A941YTV2-F1
#
_cell.length_a   1.000
_cell.length_b   1.000
_cell.length_c   1.000
_cell.angle_alpha   90.00
_cell.angle_beta   90.00
_cell.angle_gamma   90.00
#
_symmetry.space_group_name_H-M   'P 1'
#
loop_
_entity.id
_entity.type
_entity.pdbx_description
1 polymer ?
#
loop_
_entity_poly.entity_id
_entity_poly.type
_entity_poly.pdbx_seq_one_letter_code
_entity_poly.pdbx_strand_id
1 'polypeptide(L)'
;MRPSFHVLSPGLPSFLRLAATMLAVVGFSAIAPGHAGAQEKTRLPPTAATCKQLAEWLSRYDTEKGAQHLSGRRFRADVGSALCTAGDYARGVAMLEKEVRDAGYPFPSP
;
A
#
# COMPACT_ATOMS: atom_id res chain seq x y z
N MET A 1 62.01 -8.79 6.53
CA MET A 1 62.29 -9.90 7.46
C MET A 1 61.05 -10.80 7.52
N ARG A 2 61.17 -12.05 7.07
CA ARG A 2 60.15 -13.12 7.16
C ARG A 2 60.68 -14.20 8.11
N PRO A 3 59.82 -14.88 8.87
CA PRO A 3 59.94 -16.32 9.14
C PRO A 3 58.70 -17.04 8.54
N SER A 4 58.74 -18.09 7.70
CA SER A 4 59.31 -19.46 7.80
C SER A 4 58.85 -20.19 9.07
N PHE A 5 58.31 -21.42 9.10
CA PHE A 5 57.69 -22.39 8.17
C PHE A 5 57.22 -23.56 9.08
N HIS A 6 56.18 -24.30 8.67
CA HIS A 6 55.86 -25.71 9.07
C HIS A 6 55.40 -25.94 10.52
N VAL A 7 54.47 -26.83 10.88
CA VAL A 7 53.85 -28.04 10.32
C VAL A 7 52.68 -28.35 11.31
N LEU A 8 51.50 -28.87 10.94
CA LEU A 8 51.15 -30.30 11.10
C LEU A 8 49.67 -30.49 10.70
N SER A 9 49.42 -31.23 9.63
CA SER A 9 48.23 -32.09 9.46
C SER A 9 48.71 -33.53 9.71
N PRO A 10 47.92 -34.50 10.22
CA PRO A 10 46.67 -34.92 9.58
C PRO A 10 45.59 -35.49 10.54
N GLY A 11 44.34 -35.61 10.08
CA GLY A 11 43.31 -36.32 10.85
C GLY A 11 41.91 -36.32 10.24
N LEU A 12 41.76 -36.75 8.99
CA LEU A 12 40.50 -37.33 8.49
C LEU A 12 40.63 -38.86 8.59
N PRO A 13 39.55 -39.60 8.94
CA PRO A 13 38.71 -40.07 7.85
C PRO A 13 37.21 -40.21 8.13
N SER A 14 36.45 -39.86 7.09
CA SER A 14 35.44 -40.70 6.43
C SER A 14 34.36 -41.36 7.28
N PHE A 15 33.23 -40.66 7.40
CA PHE A 15 31.93 -41.26 7.07
C PHE A 15 31.25 -40.31 6.08
N LEU A 16 31.15 -40.71 4.81
CA LEU A 16 29.90 -41.23 4.24
C LEU A 16 28.75 -40.23 4.44
N ARG A 17 28.03 -39.75 3.43
CA ARG A 17 27.94 -40.03 2.00
C ARG A 17 26.73 -39.18 1.57
N LEU A 18 26.76 -38.62 0.35
CA LEU A 18 25.59 -38.09 -0.37
C LEU A 18 24.94 -36.84 0.27
N ALA A 19 24.43 -35.85 -0.45
CA ALA A 19 24.06 -35.76 -1.84
C ALA A 19 24.25 -34.32 -2.31
N ALA A 20 24.57 -34.19 -3.59
CA ALA A 20 24.51 -32.95 -4.31
C ALA A 20 23.11 -32.33 -4.23
N THR A 21 23.05 -31.04 -3.93
CA THR A 21 22.00 -30.18 -4.47
C THR A 21 22.66 -28.88 -4.90
N MET A 22 23.12 -28.89 -6.15
CA MET A 22 23.11 -27.68 -6.96
C MET A 22 21.70 -27.10 -6.92
N LEU A 23 21.54 -25.84 -6.55
CA LEU A 23 20.59 -24.89 -7.15
C LEU A 23 20.89 -23.54 -6.49
N ALA A 24 21.56 -22.65 -7.21
CA ALA A 24 20.92 -21.58 -7.98
C ALA A 24 20.91 -20.27 -7.18
N VAL A 25 21.84 -19.41 -7.59
CA VAL A 25 21.76 -17.94 -7.60
C VAL A 25 20.38 -17.41 -7.18
N VAL A 26 20.24 -17.01 -5.93
CA VAL A 26 19.13 -16.14 -5.54
C VAL A 26 19.56 -14.72 -5.85
N GLY A 27 19.07 -14.27 -6.99
CA GLY A 27 19.23 -12.92 -7.48
C GLY A 27 18.71 -11.89 -6.47
N PHE A 28 19.46 -10.80 -6.43
CA PHE A 28 19.10 -9.47 -5.98
C PHE A 28 17.59 -9.20 -6.09
N SER A 29 16.86 -9.37 -5.00
CA SER A 29 15.48 -8.91 -4.93
C SER A 29 15.50 -7.45 -4.51
N ALA A 30 15.43 -6.57 -5.51
CA ALA A 30 15.05 -5.18 -5.31
C ALA A 30 13.69 -5.17 -4.59
N ILE A 31 13.67 -4.66 -3.36
CA ILE A 31 12.46 -4.47 -2.57
C ILE A 31 11.70 -3.30 -3.20
N ALA A 32 10.92 -3.60 -4.23
CA ALA A 32 9.83 -2.73 -4.61
C ALA A 32 8.76 -2.86 -3.52
N PRO A 33 8.29 -1.77 -2.88
CA PRO A 33 7.08 -1.83 -2.07
C PRO A 33 5.89 -1.91 -3.04
N GLY A 34 5.70 -3.09 -3.63
CA GLY A 34 4.49 -3.45 -4.35
C GLY A 34 3.34 -3.59 -3.36
N HIS A 35 2.57 -2.53 -3.18
CA HIS A 35 1.22 -2.62 -2.62
C HIS A 35 0.31 -3.23 -3.69
N ALA A 36 0.50 -4.52 -3.96
CA ALA A 36 -0.35 -5.28 -4.86
C ALA A 36 -1.65 -5.66 -4.13
N GLY A 37 -2.73 -5.00 -4.54
CA GLY A 37 -4.03 -5.64 -4.73
C GLY A 37 -4.75 -6.12 -3.47
N ALA A 38 -5.46 -5.21 -2.81
CA ALA A 38 -6.63 -5.59 -2.03
C ALA A 38 -7.84 -4.74 -2.48
N GLN A 39 -8.88 -5.45 -2.94
CA GLN A 39 -10.27 -5.02 -3.17
C GLN A 39 -10.59 -4.33 -4.51
N GLU A 40 -10.55 -5.11 -5.59
CA GLU A 40 -11.19 -4.79 -6.87
C GLU A 40 -12.48 -5.61 -7.03
N LYS A 41 -13.56 -5.18 -6.38
CA LYS A 41 -14.92 -5.62 -6.77
C LYS A 41 -16.04 -4.62 -6.50
N THR A 42 -15.73 -3.40 -6.08
CA THR A 42 -16.72 -2.33 -5.83
C THR A 42 -16.02 -0.97 -5.77
N ARG A 43 -15.07 -0.71 -6.66
CA ARG A 43 -14.35 0.57 -6.67
C ARG A 43 -15.08 1.52 -7.61
N LEU A 44 -15.44 2.70 -7.13
CA LEU A 44 -16.02 3.73 -7.99
C LEU A 44 -14.99 4.17 -9.06
N PRO A 45 -15.43 4.51 -10.28
CA PRO A 45 -14.51 4.87 -11.35
C PRO A 45 -13.72 6.15 -10.99
N PRO A 46 -12.39 6.20 -11.20
CA PRO A 46 -11.57 7.34 -10.80
C PRO A 46 -11.73 8.51 -11.79
N THR A 47 -12.88 9.20 -11.72
CA THR A 47 -13.23 10.31 -12.63
C THR A 47 -13.52 11.59 -11.87
N ALA A 48 -13.48 12.73 -12.58
CA ALA A 48 -13.91 14.02 -12.05
C ALA A 48 -15.37 13.99 -11.55
N ALA A 49 -16.25 13.27 -12.26
CA ALA A 49 -17.66 13.12 -11.88
C ALA A 49 -17.79 12.38 -10.54
N THR A 50 -17.03 11.30 -10.36
CA THR A 50 -17.01 10.53 -9.12
C THR A 50 -16.44 11.33 -7.95
N CYS A 51 -15.37 12.07 -8.16
CA CYS A 51 -14.84 13.01 -7.17
C CYS A 51 -15.91 14.02 -6.71
N LYS A 52 -16.62 14.63 -7.65
CA LYS A 52 -17.71 15.57 -7.36
C LYS A 52 -18.83 14.91 -6.56
N GLN A 53 -19.28 13.73 -6.98
CA GLN A 53 -20.34 12.99 -6.29
C GLN A 53 -19.98 12.64 -4.84
N LEU A 54 -18.74 12.18 -4.60
CA LEU A 54 -18.26 11.84 -3.27
C LEU A 54 -18.11 13.09 -2.38
N ALA A 55 -17.56 14.18 -2.92
CA ALA A 55 -17.40 15.44 -2.19
C ALA A 55 -18.75 16.06 -1.80
N GLU A 56 -19.72 16.06 -2.71
CA GLU A 56 -21.09 16.55 -2.44
C GLU A 56 -21.77 15.72 -1.34
N TRP A 57 -21.63 14.40 -1.38
CA TRP A 57 -22.17 13.53 -0.35
C TRP A 57 -21.57 13.83 1.02
N LEU A 58 -20.24 13.97 1.11
CA LEU A 58 -19.56 14.28 2.37
C LEU A 58 -19.98 15.65 2.90
N SER A 59 -20.14 16.64 2.02
CA SER A 59 -20.64 17.96 2.39
C SER A 59 -22.05 17.92 2.99
N ARG A 60 -22.96 17.13 2.40
CA ARG A 60 -24.32 16.92 2.96
C ARG A 60 -24.27 16.21 4.30
N TYR A 61 -23.50 15.13 4.40
CA TYR A 61 -23.32 14.39 5.66
C TYR A 61 -22.84 15.32 6.78
N ASP A 62 -21.84 16.14 6.49
CA ASP A 62 -21.28 17.07 7.46
C ASP A 62 -22.29 18.14 7.90
N THR A 63 -23.14 18.60 6.97
CA THR A 63 -24.23 19.53 7.27
C THR A 63 -25.30 18.88 8.17
N GLU A 64 -25.71 17.65 7.86
CA GLU A 64 -26.76 16.92 8.60
C GLU A 64 -26.31 16.47 9.99
N LYS A 65 -25.05 16.06 10.15
CA LYS A 65 -24.50 15.55 11.41
C LYS A 65 -23.88 16.64 12.29
N GLY A 66 -23.87 17.89 11.83
CA GLY A 66 -23.22 18.98 12.55
C GLY A 66 -21.72 18.75 12.71
N ALA A 67 -21.06 18.31 11.63
CA ALA A 67 -19.69 17.85 11.68
C ALA A 67 -18.71 18.99 11.98
N GLN A 68 -18.27 18.99 13.23
CA GLN A 68 -16.93 19.34 13.72
C GLN A 68 -15.96 19.76 12.61
N HIS A 69 -15.85 21.07 12.38
CA HIS A 69 -14.92 21.69 11.44
C HIS A 69 -13.43 21.33 11.68
N LEU A 70 -13.13 20.65 12.80
CA LEU A 70 -11.80 20.22 13.22
C LEU A 70 -11.66 18.68 13.32
N SER A 71 -12.66 17.92 12.86
CA SER A 71 -12.52 16.46 12.82
C SER A 71 -11.52 16.06 11.74
N GLY A 72 -10.65 15.09 12.05
CA GLY A 72 -9.68 14.58 11.10
C GLY A 72 -10.31 14.03 9.80
N ARG A 73 -11.60 13.68 9.81
CA ARG A 73 -12.36 13.30 8.60
C ARG A 73 -12.50 14.46 7.63
N ARG A 74 -12.98 15.63 8.08
CA ARG A 74 -13.18 16.82 7.23
C ARG A 74 -11.87 17.20 6.55
N PHE A 75 -10.77 17.22 7.32
CA PHE A 75 -9.44 17.46 6.78
C PHE A 75 -9.03 16.45 5.69
N ARG A 76 -9.27 15.15 5.91
CA ARG A 76 -8.98 14.11 4.89
C ARG A 76 -9.87 14.24 3.66
N ALA A 77 -11.13 14.64 3.82
CA ALA A 77 -12.03 14.94 2.70
C ALA A 77 -11.56 16.16 1.89
N ASP A 78 -11.04 17.19 2.55
CA ASP A 78 -10.46 18.36 1.88
C ASP A 78 -9.19 17.98 1.10
N VAL A 79 -8.32 17.14 1.66
CA VAL A 79 -7.16 16.58 0.95
C VAL A 79 -7.59 15.76 -0.27
N GLY A 80 -8.60 14.89 -0.12
CA GLY A 80 -9.16 14.12 -1.22
C GLY A 80 -9.70 15.02 -2.34
N SER A 81 -10.38 16.10 -1.96
CA SER A 81 -10.93 17.08 -2.90
C SER A 81 -9.82 17.85 -3.64
N ALA A 82 -8.75 18.23 -2.93
CA ALA A 82 -7.59 18.90 -3.54
C ALA A 82 -6.88 17.99 -4.57
N LEU A 83 -6.77 16.68 -4.29
CA LEU A 83 -6.24 15.70 -5.24
C LEU A 83 -7.10 15.62 -6.51
N CYS A 84 -8.43 15.63 -6.35
CA CYS A 84 -9.35 15.69 -7.49
C CYS A 84 -9.18 16.98 -8.32
N THR A 85 -9.02 18.14 -7.68
CA THR A 85 -8.76 19.41 -8.39
C THR A 85 -7.41 19.41 -9.11
N ALA A 86 -6.42 18.72 -8.58
CA ALA A 86 -5.11 18.55 -9.21
C ALA A 86 -5.12 17.53 -10.36
N GLY A 87 -6.24 16.86 -10.63
CA GLY A 87 -6.37 15.83 -11.68
C GLY A 87 -5.95 14.43 -11.25
N ASP A 88 -5.53 14.24 -9.99
CA ASP A 88 -5.22 12.92 -9.43
C ASP A 88 -6.52 12.25 -8.92
N TYR A 89 -7.39 11.92 -9.88
CA TYR A 89 -8.70 11.33 -9.59
C TYR A 89 -8.58 9.97 -8.92
N ALA A 90 -7.53 9.19 -9.22
CA ALA A 90 -7.33 7.88 -8.64
C ALA A 90 -7.12 7.96 -7.12
N ARG A 91 -6.23 8.85 -6.66
CA ARG A 91 -5.99 9.03 -5.23
C ARG A 91 -7.12 9.81 -4.56
N GLY A 92 -7.66 10.82 -5.23
CA GLY A 92 -8.79 11.61 -4.74
C GLY A 92 -10.02 10.76 -4.46
N VAL A 93 -10.47 9.97 -5.46
CA VAL A 93 -11.61 9.05 -5.30
C VAL A 93 -11.35 8.02 -4.22
N ALA A 94 -10.18 7.38 -4.19
CA ALA A 94 -9.88 6.37 -3.17
C ALA A 94 -9.93 6.95 -1.74
N MET A 95 -9.46 8.18 -1.56
CA MET A 95 -9.49 8.85 -0.26
C MET A 95 -10.91 9.23 0.15
N LEU A 96 -11.67 9.86 -0.76
CA LEU A 96 -13.05 10.27 -0.48
C LEU A 96 -13.97 9.07 -0.27
N GLU A 97 -13.84 8.01 -1.09
CA GLU A 97 -14.61 6.78 -0.98
C GLU A 97 -14.40 6.11 0.38
N LYS A 98 -13.17 6.12 0.89
CA LYS A 98 -12.86 5.63 2.24
C LYS A 98 -13.63 6.42 3.31
N GLU A 99 -13.58 7.75 3.28
CA GLU A 99 -14.28 8.57 4.28
C GLU A 99 -15.80 8.39 4.21
N VAL A 100 -16.36 8.18 3.01
CA VAL A 100 -17.79 7.86 2.81
C VAL A 100 -18.14 6.51 3.44
N ARG A 101 -17.33 5.47 3.23
CA ARG A 101 -17.54 4.15 3.85
C ARG A 101 -17.41 4.24 5.37
N ASP A 102 -16.40 4.94 5.88
CA ASP A 102 -16.17 5.15 7.32
C ASP A 102 -17.27 6.00 7.98
N ALA A 103 -18.02 6.79 7.20
CA ALA A 103 -19.16 7.55 7.70
C ALA A 103 -20.40 6.69 7.97
N GLY A 104 -20.45 5.46 7.45
CA GLY A 104 -21.50 4.48 7.74
C GLY A 104 -22.89 4.84 7.22
N TYR A 105 -23.01 5.92 6.44
CA TYR A 105 -24.25 6.26 5.75
C TYR A 105 -24.33 5.52 4.42
N PRO A 106 -25.54 5.14 3.97
CA PRO A 106 -25.72 4.57 2.65
C PRO A 106 -25.31 5.61 1.59
N PHE A 107 -24.27 5.28 0.83
CA PHE A 107 -23.94 6.00 -0.40
C PHE A 107 -24.92 5.56 -1.49
N PRO A 108 -25.56 6.47 -2.24
CA PRO A 108 -26.37 6.08 -3.38
C PRO A 108 -25.48 5.33 -4.38
N SER A 109 -25.80 4.07 -4.63
CA SER A 109 -25.15 3.29 -5.68
C SER A 109 -25.33 4.02 -7.03
N PRO A 110 -24.33 3.95 -7.92
CA PRO A 110 -24.43 4.51 -9.27
C PRO A 110 -25.61 3.94 -10.05
#